data_AF-W8X3E4-F1
#
_entry.id   AF-W8X3E4-F1
#
_cell.length_a   1.000
_cell.length_b   1.000
_cell.length_c   1.000
_cell.angle_alpha   90.00
_cell.angle_beta   90.00
_cell.angle_gamma   90.00
#
_symmetry.space_group_name_H-M   'P 1'
#
loop_
_entity.id
_entity.type
_entity.pdbx_description
1 polymer ?
#
loop_
_entity_poly.entity_id
_entity_poly.type
_entity_poly.pdbx_seq_one_letter_code
_entity_poly.pdbx_strand_id
1 'polypeptide(L)' 'MGYRFGPAKAYEVSLRVQHFSNAGIKKPNPGENFMFLRLSLPW' A
#
# COMPACT_ATOMS: atom_id res chain seq x y z
N MET A 1 0.44 -5.96 -3.58
CA MET A 1 0.21 -6.69 -4.84
C MET A 1 -0.09 -5.68 -5.93
N GLY A 2 0.27 -5.93 -7.19
CA GLY A 2 0.00 -4.98 -8.28
C GLY A 2 -0.04 -5.63 -9.65
N TYR A 3 -0.66 -4.95 -10.61
CA TYR A 3 -0.80 -5.38 -11.99
C TYR A 3 -0.44 -4.24 -12.93
N ARG A 4 0.44 -4.54 -13.90
CA ARG A 4 0.87 -3.61 -14.95
C ARG A 4 0.15 -3.88 -16.25
N PHE A 5 -0.30 -2.84 -16.92
CA PHE A 5 -1.13 -2.94 -18.12
C PHE A 5 -0.90 -1.79 -19.12
N GLY A 6 -1.54 -1.89 -20.29
CA GLY A 6 -1.42 -0.94 -21.40
C GLY A 6 -0.17 -1.13 -22.27
N PRO A 7 0.01 -0.29 -23.31
CA PRO A 7 1.15 -0.35 -24.22
C PRO A 7 2.47 -0.33 -23.44
N ALA A 8 3.38 -1.24 -23.77
CA ALA A 8 4.67 -1.40 -23.08
C ALA A 8 4.58 -1.52 -21.54
N LYS A 9 3.43 -1.93 -20.98
CA LYS A 9 3.18 -1.99 -19.53
C LYS A 9 3.39 -0.63 -18.82
N ALA A 10 2.97 0.44 -19.48
CA ALA A 10 3.12 1.83 -19.06
C ALA A 10 2.30 2.23 -17.82
N TYR A 11 1.21 1.53 -17.53
CA TYR A 11 0.32 1.83 -16.41
C TYR A 11 0.40 0.75 -15.32
N GLU A 12 0.12 1.11 -14.08
CA GLU A 12 0.05 0.17 -12.96
C GLU A 12 -1.10 0.49 -12.00
N VAL A 13 -1.82 -0.54 -11.58
CA VAL A 13 -2.73 -0.49 -10.42
C VAL A 13 -2.17 -1.39 -9.33
N SER A 14 -2.14 -0.90 -8.09
CA SER A 14 -1.61 -1.67 -6.97
C SER A 14 -2.42 -1.44 -5.69
N LEU A 15 -2.47 -2.50 -4.87
CA LEU A 15 -3.04 -2.49 -3.54
C LEU A 15 -1.93 -2.73 -2.50
N ARG A 16 -1.87 -1.85 -1.50
CA ARG A 16 -0.93 -1.96 -0.38
C ARG A 16 -1.71 -1.92 0.94
N VAL A 17 -1.45 -2.90 1.79
CA VAL A 17 -1.96 -2.96 3.17
C VAL A 17 -0.76 -2.81 4.11
N GLN A 18 -0.88 -1.96 5.13
CA GLN A 18 0.17 -1.73 6.12
C GLN A 18 -0.43 -1.75 7.51
N HIS A 19 0.22 -2.47 8.42
CA HIS A 19 -0.07 -2.42 9.85
C HIS A 19 1.06 -1.65 10.55
N PHE A 20 0.71 -0.66 11.35
CA PHE A 20 1.65 0.07 12.19
C PHE A 20 1.31 -0.14 13.66
N SER A 21 2.29 -0.52 14.46
CA SER A 21 2.18 -0.59 15.92
C SER A 21 3.56 -0.45 16.55
N ASN A 22 3.62 -0.28 17.87
CA ASN A 22 4.90 -0.15 18.61
C ASN A 22 5.38 -1.47 19.23
N ALA A 23 4.86 -2.61 18.79
CA ALA A 23 5.12 -3.94 19.36
C ALA A 23 4.89 -4.05 20.89
N GLY A 24 4.13 -3.14 21.49
CA GLY A 24 3.85 -3.12 22.93
C GLY A 24 4.86 -2.34 23.79
N ILE A 25 5.79 -1.59 23.19
CA ILE A 25 6.78 -0.77 23.92
C ILE A 25 6.12 0.26 24.84
N LYS A 26 4.99 0.85 24.41
CA LYS A 26 4.18 1.79 25.22
C LYS A 26 2.70 1.39 25.15
N LYS A 27 2.02 1.43 26.30
CA LYS A 27 0.58 1.13 26.42
C LYS A 27 -0.29 2.39 26.50
N PRO A 28 -1.54 2.35 25.96
CA PRO A 28 -2.07 1.28 25.11
C PRO A 28 -1.37 1.25 23.73
N ASN A 29 -1.31 0.07 23.11
CA ASN A 29 -0.80 -0.12 21.74
C ASN A 29 -1.92 -0.68 20.85
N PRO A 30 -2.86 0.17 20.40
CA PRO A 30 -3.95 -0.30 19.54
C PRO A 30 -3.46 -0.72 18.15
N GLY A 31 -2.36 -0.12 17.67
CA GLY A 31 -1.94 -0.22 16.27
C GLY A 31 -2.96 0.41 15.31
N GLU A 32 -2.59 0.51 14.04
CA GLU A 32 -3.44 1.08 12.99
C GLU A 32 -3.21 0.32 11.68
N ASN A 33 -4.29 0.11 10.91
CA ASN A 33 -4.21 -0.52 9.59
C ASN A 33 -4.54 0.51 8.51
N PHE A 34 -3.72 0.54 7.48
CA PHE A 34 -3.90 1.41 6.32
C PHE A 34 -4.02 0.58 5.06
N MET A 35 -4.95 0.97 4.19
CA MET A 35 -5.09 0.40 2.85
C MET A 35 -4.96 1.51 1.81
N PHE A 36 -4.14 1.26 0.80
CA PHE A 36 -3.88 2.19 -0.29
C PHE A 36 -4.18 1.54 -1.62
N LEU A 37 -5.05 2.17 -2.41
CA LEU A 37 -5.17 1.92 -3.83
C LEU A 37 -4.33 2.96 -4.58
N ARG A 38 -3.38 2.52 -5.39
CA ARG A 38 -2.49 3.40 -6.16
C ARG A 38 -2.62 3.16 -7.65
N LEU A 39 -2.75 4.24 -8.40
CA LEU A 39 -2.61 4.29 -9.85
C LEU A 39 -1.28 4.96 -10.21
N SER A 40 -0.50 4.34 -11.08
CA SER A 40 0.72 4.93 -11.67
C SER A 40 0.50 5.17 -13.16
N LEU A 41 0.77 6.40 -13.59
CA LEU A 41 0.67 6.82 -14.99
C LEU A 41 2.08 6.87 -15.61
N PRO A 42 2.20 6.64 -16.94
CA PRO A 42 3.42 6.98 -17.66
C PRO A 42 3.69 8.49 -17.57
N TRP A 43 4.98 8.82 -17.61
CA TRP A 43 5.48 10.19 -17.56
C TRP A 43 5.51 10.78 -18.96
#